data_AF-A0A7V4EMJ7-F1
#
_entry.id   AF-A0A7V4EMJ7-F1
#
_cell.length_a   1.000
_cell.length_b   1.000
_cell.length_c   1.000
_cell.angle_alpha   90.00
_cell.angle_beta   90.00
_cell.angle_gamma   90.00
#
_symmetry.space_group_name_H-M   'P 1'
#
loop_
_entity.id
_entity.type
_entity.pdbx_description
1 polymer ?
#
loop_
_entity_poly.entity_id
_entity_poly.type
_entity_poly.pdbx_seq_one_letter_code
_entity_poly.pdbx_strand_id
1 'polypeptide(L)'
;MRYRLNEAEAGGRTTGMASMKSNKRPYARALACAALVLLAMAVLASQGCVDRSRQKQYSSAQAGTMAAQFPKKRIKLICPPKQGGLSDFVTRTLAEAARPHMGANIIVENRPGAAGATGMRFGAKAKPDGYTVTYVTVESAILKHRKDIEETASYEDFELLARLNYGPAAITVKSDSPWRSLREFVAYAKSNPGRVNVGNSGEFSIWHLAAAAAAAKLGIEISHVPFDGSATAKTQLLGGHIQAIVSSPSEALPEVQDGRLRILAVFGAERDPAAPDIPTARELGFDVEAGAWGGLGVPRGTPAEIKKILTDRFKKGFDSPEFQEACARRGVSLAWQDAAEFLAFAQEEDRMFGALLGSAPMEEHEQARGLGVMSFPHALIGLICALTALLMASSLFTRKPKADKQPLFGPNAGLMIGFFALLCLYIFLLTRVGYVVSTVAFLGASFLMLKPRGGARAWAAGAVFCMVAGLGVYWLFGVFLNVPVIEGPVDEFIRGLLGG
;
A
#
# COMPACT_ATOMS: atom_id res chain seq x y z
N MET A 1 64.84 48.04 -71.82
CA MET A 1 64.90 47.02 -72.88
C MET A 1 63.49 46.59 -73.21
N ARG A 2 63.08 46.76 -74.48
CA ARG A 2 61.81 46.28 -75.03
C ARG A 2 61.79 44.75 -75.07
N TYR A 3 60.58 44.18 -74.94
CA TYR A 3 59.99 43.00 -75.61
C TYR A 3 59.13 42.22 -74.61
N ARG A 4 57.88 41.82 -74.85
CA ARG A 4 56.88 42.07 -75.90
C ARG A 4 55.58 41.41 -75.36
N LEU A 5 54.42 42.08 -75.55
CA LEU A 5 53.15 41.57 -76.11
C LEU A 5 52.56 40.26 -75.55
N ASN A 6 51.26 40.06 -75.32
CA ASN A 6 50.04 40.76 -75.68
C ASN A 6 48.87 40.10 -74.90
N GLU A 7 47.95 40.90 -74.36
CA GLU A 7 46.52 40.97 -74.76
C GLU A 7 45.66 39.72 -74.51
N ALA A 8 44.70 39.87 -73.60
CA ALA A 8 43.30 39.48 -73.77
C ALA A 8 42.48 40.22 -72.69
N GLU A 9 41.77 41.28 -73.09
CA GLU A 9 40.30 41.32 -73.18
C GLU A 9 39.60 41.21 -71.81
N ALA A 10 39.06 42.30 -71.26
CA ALA A 10 37.82 42.98 -71.63
C ALA A 10 36.67 42.61 -70.69
N GLY A 11 36.06 43.65 -70.10
CA GLY A 11 34.61 43.69 -69.94
C GLY A 11 34.00 43.14 -68.64
N GLY A 12 33.66 44.07 -67.74
CA GLY A 12 32.23 44.37 -67.55
C GLY A 12 31.44 43.66 -66.44
N ARG A 13 31.23 44.44 -65.37
CA ARG A 13 29.91 44.77 -64.77
C ARG A 13 28.94 43.67 -64.27
N THR A 14 28.72 43.76 -62.95
CA THR A 14 27.43 43.87 -62.22
C THR A 14 26.52 42.66 -61.95
N THR A 15 25.86 42.77 -60.77
CA THR A 15 24.73 42.01 -60.19
C THR A 15 25.12 40.75 -59.40
N GLY A 16 24.58 40.44 -58.22
CA GLY A 16 23.47 41.03 -57.45
C GLY A 16 23.33 40.37 -56.06
N MET A 17 22.38 40.90 -55.30
CA MET A 17 21.99 40.58 -53.91
C MET A 17 21.98 39.09 -53.52
N ALA A 18 22.42 38.80 -52.28
CA ALA A 18 21.90 37.68 -51.51
C ALA A 18 21.72 38.05 -50.02
N SER A 19 20.45 38.21 -49.66
CA SER A 19 19.92 38.46 -48.32
C SER A 19 20.32 37.37 -47.32
N MET A 20 21.04 37.74 -46.26
CA MET A 20 21.25 36.90 -45.07
C MET A 20 19.94 36.82 -44.26
N LYS A 21 19.06 35.86 -44.58
CA LYS A 21 17.93 35.50 -43.73
C LYS A 21 18.42 34.71 -42.52
N SER A 22 18.51 35.36 -41.36
CA SER A 22 18.73 34.68 -40.06
C SER A 22 17.58 33.70 -39.81
N ASN A 23 17.88 32.40 -39.74
CA ASN A 23 16.88 31.36 -39.51
C ASN A 23 16.47 31.34 -38.02
N LYS A 24 15.56 32.23 -37.61
CA LYS A 24 15.04 32.39 -36.23
C LYS A 24 14.11 31.26 -35.75
N ARG A 25 13.97 30.17 -36.51
CA ARG A 25 13.00 29.09 -36.28
C ARG A 25 13.24 28.18 -35.05
N PRO A 26 14.48 27.93 -34.55
CA PRO A 26 14.65 27.06 -33.38
C PRO A 26 14.34 27.77 -32.05
N TYR A 27 14.59 29.09 -31.96
CA TYR A 27 14.31 29.88 -30.77
C TYR A 27 12.81 30.15 -30.56
N ALA A 28 12.05 30.32 -31.66
CA ALA A 28 10.60 30.51 -31.59
C ALA A 28 9.86 29.27 -31.05
N ARG A 29 10.37 28.06 -31.31
CA ARG A 29 9.78 26.80 -30.81
C ARG A 29 10.11 26.57 -29.33
N ALA A 30 11.31 26.91 -28.90
CA ALA A 30 11.70 26.83 -27.48
C ALA A 30 10.92 27.84 -26.61
N LEU A 31 10.72 29.06 -27.11
CA LEU A 31 9.90 30.09 -26.45
C LEU A 31 8.42 29.71 -26.39
N ALA A 32 7.88 29.07 -27.43
CA ALA A 32 6.50 28.59 -27.43
C ALA A 32 6.25 27.46 -26.42
N CYS A 33 7.21 26.52 -26.27
CA CYS A 33 7.14 25.48 -25.25
C CYS A 33 7.26 26.05 -23.82
N ALA A 34 8.15 27.02 -23.59
CA ALA A 34 8.28 27.68 -22.29
C ALA A 34 7.01 28.47 -21.92
N ALA A 35 6.38 29.14 -22.89
CA ALA A 35 5.12 29.85 -22.69
C ALA A 35 3.94 28.91 -22.37
N LEU A 36 3.87 27.74 -23.02
CA LEU A 36 2.85 26.73 -22.74
C LEU A 36 3.00 26.08 -21.35
N VAL A 37 4.24 25.86 -20.89
CA VAL A 37 4.51 25.35 -19.54
C VAL A 37 4.16 26.39 -18.47
N LEU A 38 4.45 27.68 -18.71
CA LEU A 38 4.07 28.76 -17.81
C LEU A 38 2.56 29.00 -17.76
N LEU A 39 1.85 28.84 -18.90
CA LEU A 39 0.38 28.91 -18.94
C LEU A 39 -0.27 27.75 -18.17
N ALA A 40 0.29 26.54 -18.28
CA ALA A 40 -0.19 25.37 -17.54
C ALA A 40 0.01 25.51 -16.02
N MET A 41 1.12 26.12 -15.59
CA MET A 41 1.39 26.43 -14.17
C MET A 41 0.47 27.53 -13.62
N ALA A 42 0.10 28.52 -14.44
CA ALA A 42 -0.84 29.58 -14.04
C ALA A 42 -2.29 29.08 -13.89
N VAL A 43 -2.72 28.11 -14.70
CA VAL A 43 -4.06 27.48 -14.60
C VAL A 43 -4.17 26.56 -13.38
N LEU A 44 -3.05 25.98 -12.92
CA LEU A 44 -2.99 25.22 -11.67
C LEU A 44 -2.99 26.11 -10.41
N ALA A 45 -2.51 27.36 -10.53
CA ALA A 45 -2.51 28.33 -9.44
C ALA A 45 -3.88 29.01 -9.21
N SER A 46 -4.81 28.96 -10.18
CA SER A 46 -6.11 29.63 -10.09
C SER A 46 -7.25 28.80 -9.49
N GLN A 47 -6.98 27.59 -8.96
CA GLN A 47 -7.99 26.80 -8.24
C GLN A 47 -7.94 26.99 -6.70
N GLY A 48 -7.18 27.96 -6.21
CA GLY A 48 -6.99 28.22 -4.79
C GLY A 48 -7.60 29.53 -4.29
N CYS A 49 -8.90 29.77 -4.48
CA CYS A 49 -9.62 30.76 -3.66
C CYS A 49 -11.13 30.51 -3.72
N VAL A 50 -11.60 29.53 -2.94
CA VAL A 50 -13.02 29.43 -2.58
C VAL A 50 -13.20 30.09 -1.24
N ASP A 51 -14.01 31.15 -1.25
CA ASP A 51 -14.37 32.00 -0.12
C ASP A 51 -15.01 31.19 1.04
N ARG A 52 -14.19 30.88 2.05
CA ARG A 52 -14.56 30.10 3.26
C ARG A 52 -15.65 30.74 4.12
N SER A 53 -16.00 32.01 3.87
CA SER A 53 -16.94 32.76 4.69
C SER A 53 -18.41 32.44 4.37
N ARG A 54 -18.75 32.15 3.10
CA ARG A 54 -20.14 31.79 2.71
C ARG A 54 -20.57 30.40 3.14
N GLN A 55 -19.64 29.45 3.33
CA GLN A 55 -19.98 28.05 3.57
C GLN A 55 -20.55 27.80 4.99
N LYS A 56 -20.25 28.67 5.96
CA LYS A 56 -20.78 28.55 7.33
C LYS A 56 -22.26 28.95 7.47
N GLN A 57 -22.79 29.79 6.59
CA GLN A 57 -24.17 30.31 6.72
C GLN A 57 -25.23 29.50 5.96
N TYR A 58 -24.85 28.75 4.92
CA TYR A 58 -25.77 27.84 4.21
C TYR A 58 -25.86 26.43 4.84
N SER A 59 -24.92 26.05 5.71
CA SER A 59 -24.84 24.68 6.25
C SER A 59 -25.83 24.40 7.38
N SER A 60 -26.28 25.40 8.15
CA SER A 60 -27.17 25.19 9.30
C SER A 60 -28.65 25.12 8.91
N ALA A 61 -29.07 25.86 7.88
CA ALA A 61 -30.47 25.86 7.42
C ALA A 61 -30.83 24.61 6.58
N GLN A 62 -29.85 23.97 5.95
CA GLN A 62 -30.08 22.79 5.10
C GLN A 62 -29.95 21.44 5.85
N ALA A 63 -29.31 21.44 7.03
CA ALA A 63 -29.18 20.26 7.89
C ALA A 63 -30.53 19.78 8.47
N GLY A 64 -31.41 20.73 8.85
CA GLY A 64 -32.75 20.41 9.39
C GLY A 64 -33.68 19.71 8.40
N THR A 65 -33.58 20.04 7.11
CA THR A 65 -34.43 19.45 6.05
C THR A 65 -33.95 18.08 5.60
N MET A 66 -32.63 17.82 5.67
CA MET A 66 -32.03 16.57 5.20
C MET A 66 -32.21 15.42 6.21
N ALA A 67 -32.18 15.71 7.52
CA ALA A 67 -32.42 14.73 8.58
C ALA A 67 -33.86 14.19 8.56
N ALA A 68 -34.85 15.04 8.31
CA ALA A 68 -36.27 14.64 8.23
C ALA A 68 -36.59 13.68 7.08
N GLN A 69 -35.67 13.51 6.13
CA GLN A 69 -35.87 12.74 4.90
C GLN A 69 -34.81 11.64 4.69
N PHE A 70 -33.91 11.44 5.65
CA PHE A 70 -32.84 10.46 5.54
C PHE A 70 -33.25 9.09 6.13
N PRO A 71 -32.92 7.96 5.48
CA PRO A 71 -32.38 7.77 4.13
C PRO A 71 -33.48 7.60 3.07
N LYS A 72 -33.27 8.18 1.87
CA LYS A 72 -34.14 8.02 0.67
C LYS A 72 -33.46 7.29 -0.49
N LYS A 73 -32.17 7.00 -0.36
CA LYS A 73 -31.34 6.33 -1.37
C LYS A 73 -30.64 5.16 -0.71
N ARG A 74 -30.14 4.24 -1.53
CA ARG A 74 -29.29 3.14 -1.06
C ARG A 74 -28.06 3.69 -0.32
N ILE A 75 -27.72 3.07 0.80
CA ILE A 75 -26.50 3.35 1.56
C ILE A 75 -25.41 2.40 1.06
N LYS A 76 -24.21 2.94 0.81
CA LYS A 76 -23.02 2.14 0.52
C LYS A 76 -22.27 1.88 1.82
N LEU A 77 -21.98 0.62 2.11
CA LEU A 77 -21.08 0.21 3.18
C LEU A 77 -19.76 -0.26 2.55
N ILE A 78 -18.72 0.55 2.66
CA ILE A 78 -17.40 0.26 2.10
C ILE A 78 -16.68 -0.70 3.03
N CYS A 79 -16.26 -1.84 2.49
CA CYS A 79 -15.41 -2.81 3.17
C CYS A 79 -13.99 -2.70 2.58
N PRO A 80 -12.99 -2.20 3.31
CA PRO A 80 -11.66 -2.01 2.75
C PRO A 80 -10.96 -3.31 2.29
N PRO A 81 -11.02 -4.44 3.02
CA PRO A 81 -10.37 -5.68 2.59
C PRO A 81 -11.02 -6.39 1.39
N LYS A 82 -10.31 -7.38 0.82
CA LYS A 82 -10.84 -8.28 -0.23
C LYS A 82 -12.09 -9.05 0.27
N GLN A 83 -12.93 -9.46 -0.67
CA GLN A 83 -14.13 -10.26 -0.40
C GLN A 83 -13.77 -11.61 0.24
N GLY A 84 -14.68 -12.16 1.05
CA GLY A 84 -14.52 -13.48 1.68
C GLY A 84 -13.78 -13.49 3.03
N GLY A 85 -13.16 -12.38 3.44
CA GLY A 85 -12.53 -12.22 4.76
C GLY A 85 -13.51 -11.89 5.89
N LEU A 86 -13.00 -11.82 7.13
CA LEU A 86 -13.78 -11.50 8.33
C LEU A 86 -14.58 -10.18 8.21
N SER A 87 -13.93 -9.11 7.75
CA SER A 87 -14.58 -7.80 7.57
C SER A 87 -15.69 -7.83 6.53
N ASP A 88 -15.52 -8.58 5.44
CA ASP A 88 -16.55 -8.76 4.42
C ASP A 88 -17.75 -9.53 4.96
N PHE A 89 -17.50 -10.59 5.73
CA PHE A 89 -18.54 -11.33 6.42
C PHE A 89 -19.32 -10.41 7.38
N VAL A 90 -18.65 -9.75 8.33
CA VAL A 90 -19.29 -8.88 9.33
C VAL A 90 -20.11 -7.77 8.66
N THR A 91 -19.56 -7.08 7.67
CA THR A 91 -20.25 -5.98 6.99
C THR A 91 -21.48 -6.45 6.20
N ARG A 92 -21.42 -7.60 5.51
CA ARG A 92 -22.55 -8.16 4.77
C ARG A 92 -23.65 -8.67 5.69
N THR A 93 -23.30 -9.42 6.73
CA THR A 93 -24.26 -9.92 7.71
C THR A 93 -24.93 -8.76 8.45
N LEU A 94 -24.17 -7.73 8.83
CA LEU A 94 -24.75 -6.53 9.45
C LEU A 94 -25.66 -5.76 8.48
N ALA A 95 -25.26 -5.60 7.22
CA ALA A 95 -26.06 -4.93 6.20
C ALA A 95 -27.42 -5.64 5.98
N GLU A 96 -27.43 -6.96 6.01
CA GLU A 96 -28.64 -7.77 5.92
C GLU A 96 -29.52 -7.61 7.18
N ALA A 97 -28.94 -7.78 8.37
CA ALA A 97 -29.65 -7.65 9.64
C ALA A 97 -30.19 -6.23 9.90
N ALA A 98 -29.47 -5.19 9.49
CA ALA A 98 -29.90 -3.80 9.65
C ALA A 98 -30.96 -3.38 8.60
N ARG A 99 -31.11 -4.12 7.49
CA ARG A 99 -31.99 -3.74 6.37
C ARG A 99 -33.44 -3.44 6.78
N PRO A 100 -34.12 -4.25 7.61
CA PRO A 100 -35.50 -3.97 8.04
C PRO A 100 -35.63 -2.67 8.85
N HIS A 101 -34.56 -2.28 9.54
CA HIS A 101 -34.52 -1.09 10.40
C HIS A 101 -34.01 0.15 9.65
N MET A 102 -33.28 -0.04 8.55
CA MET A 102 -32.59 1.03 7.85
C MET A 102 -33.54 1.89 7.00
N GLY A 103 -34.68 1.38 6.56
CA GLY A 103 -35.59 2.10 5.66
C GLY A 103 -35.01 2.38 4.26
N ALA A 104 -33.83 1.83 3.96
CA ALA A 104 -33.15 1.88 2.67
C ALA A 104 -32.28 0.63 2.51
N ASN A 105 -32.02 0.23 1.27
CA ASN A 105 -31.09 -0.87 1.01
C ASN A 105 -29.65 -0.46 1.36
N ILE A 106 -28.92 -1.39 1.99
CA ILE A 106 -27.49 -1.27 2.28
C ILE A 106 -26.74 -2.16 1.30
N ILE A 107 -25.79 -1.61 0.55
CA ILE A 107 -24.98 -2.34 -0.42
C ILE A 107 -23.53 -2.34 0.06
N VAL A 108 -22.97 -3.54 0.27
CA VAL A 108 -21.56 -3.71 0.64
C VAL A 108 -20.69 -3.69 -0.62
N GLU A 109 -19.69 -2.81 -0.63
CA GLU A 109 -18.73 -2.65 -1.73
C GLU A 109 -17.30 -2.82 -1.20
N ASN A 110 -16.63 -3.88 -1.61
CA ASN A 110 -15.23 -4.12 -1.23
C ASN A 110 -14.29 -3.25 -2.08
N ARG A 111 -13.33 -2.61 -1.43
CA ARG A 111 -12.32 -1.75 -2.09
C ARG A 111 -10.89 -2.08 -1.60
N PRO A 112 -10.34 -3.24 -2.01
CA PRO A 112 -9.02 -3.70 -1.59
C PRO A 112 -7.86 -2.88 -2.16
N GLY A 113 -6.68 -3.09 -1.59
CA GLY A 113 -5.41 -2.50 -2.02
C GLY A 113 -4.68 -1.81 -0.88
N ALA A 114 -3.34 -1.90 -0.87
CA ALA A 114 -2.44 -1.30 0.12
C ALA A 114 -2.92 -1.52 1.58
N ALA A 115 -3.11 -2.79 1.97
CA ALA A 115 -3.62 -3.19 3.29
C ALA A 115 -4.97 -2.55 3.68
N GLY A 116 -5.81 -2.18 2.70
CA GLY A 116 -7.11 -1.53 2.94
C GLY A 116 -7.06 0.00 2.86
N ALA A 117 -5.88 0.62 2.69
CA ALA A 117 -5.75 2.07 2.55
C ALA A 117 -6.62 2.64 1.42
N THR A 118 -6.76 1.91 0.31
CA THR A 118 -7.59 2.33 -0.84
C THR A 118 -9.07 2.52 -0.44
N GLY A 119 -9.65 1.54 0.24
CA GLY A 119 -11.05 1.58 0.68
C GLY A 119 -11.28 2.61 1.78
N MET A 120 -10.36 2.68 2.74
CA MET A 120 -10.34 3.70 3.80
C MET A 120 -10.33 5.11 3.21
N ARG A 121 -9.41 5.40 2.29
CA ARG A 121 -9.31 6.71 1.64
C ARG A 121 -10.54 7.06 0.81
N PHE A 122 -11.13 6.09 0.12
CA PHE A 122 -12.39 6.31 -0.60
C PHE A 122 -13.52 6.70 0.36
N GLY A 123 -13.62 5.98 1.48
CA GLY A 123 -14.57 6.26 2.55
C GLY A 123 -14.41 7.66 3.12
N ALA A 124 -13.19 8.02 3.56
CA ALA A 124 -12.87 9.32 4.14
C ALA A 124 -13.19 10.50 3.21
N LYS A 125 -12.95 10.35 1.90
CA LYS A 125 -13.17 11.39 0.88
C LYS A 125 -14.59 11.41 0.31
N ALA A 126 -15.49 10.54 0.78
CA ALA A 126 -16.86 10.52 0.29
C ALA A 126 -17.65 11.76 0.74
N LYS A 127 -18.83 11.98 0.13
CA LYS A 127 -19.70 13.09 0.52
C LYS A 127 -20.18 12.90 1.97
N PRO A 128 -20.14 13.93 2.84
CA PRO A 128 -20.58 13.83 4.22
C PRO A 128 -22.12 13.89 4.35
N ASP A 129 -22.83 13.05 3.59
CA ASP A 129 -24.30 13.02 3.52
C ASP A 129 -24.92 11.74 4.12
N GLY A 130 -24.09 10.88 4.71
CA GLY A 130 -24.50 9.63 5.36
C GLY A 130 -24.79 8.46 4.42
N TYR A 131 -24.74 8.64 3.09
CA TYR A 131 -24.97 7.55 2.15
C TYR A 131 -23.73 6.71 1.85
N THR A 132 -22.56 7.12 2.37
CA THR A 132 -21.34 6.30 2.37
C THR A 132 -20.90 6.09 3.82
N VAL A 133 -20.95 4.84 4.26
CA VAL A 133 -20.45 4.37 5.55
C VAL A 133 -19.25 3.47 5.25
N THR A 134 -18.23 3.52 6.08
CA THR A 134 -16.99 2.74 5.90
C THR A 134 -16.79 1.86 7.11
N TYR A 135 -16.42 0.60 6.88
CA TYR A 135 -15.91 -0.27 7.92
C TYR A 135 -14.45 0.11 8.19
N VAL A 136 -14.25 0.95 9.22
CA VAL A 136 -12.96 1.44 9.68
C VAL A 136 -12.28 0.34 10.47
N THR A 137 -11.11 -0.08 10.02
CA THR A 137 -10.34 -1.19 10.59
C THR A 137 -9.14 -0.69 11.39
N VAL A 138 -8.50 -1.59 12.14
CA VAL A 138 -7.28 -1.33 12.91
C VAL A 138 -6.15 -0.69 12.10
N GLU A 139 -6.08 -0.99 10.79
CA GLU A 139 -5.11 -0.38 9.87
C GLU A 139 -5.20 1.16 9.83
N SER A 140 -6.35 1.73 10.17
CA SER A 140 -6.53 3.18 10.30
C SER A 140 -5.69 3.84 11.41
N ALA A 141 -5.28 3.06 12.42
CA ALA A 141 -4.38 3.48 13.49
C ALA A 141 -2.91 3.04 13.26
N ILE A 142 -2.66 2.14 12.31
CA ILE A 142 -1.32 1.61 12.00
C ILE A 142 -0.69 2.37 10.82
N LEU A 143 -1.42 2.47 9.71
CA LEU A 143 -0.84 2.86 8.42
C LEU A 143 -0.37 4.32 8.39
N LYS A 144 -0.86 5.19 9.28
CA LYS A 144 -0.40 6.59 9.37
C LYS A 144 1.02 6.73 9.93
N HIS A 145 1.52 5.71 10.62
CA HIS A 145 2.88 5.69 11.18
C HIS A 145 3.90 5.03 10.24
N ARG A 146 3.45 4.51 9.10
CA ARG A 146 4.31 3.87 8.11
C ARG A 146 4.87 4.89 7.13
N LYS A 147 6.20 4.92 6.98
CA LYS A 147 6.87 5.89 6.10
C LYS A 147 6.80 5.50 4.62
N ASP A 148 6.52 4.23 4.32
CA ASP A 148 6.48 3.70 2.96
C ASP A 148 5.12 3.88 2.25
N ILE A 149 4.11 4.47 2.91
CA ILE A 149 2.77 4.65 2.36
C ILE A 149 2.37 6.14 2.40
N GLU A 150 2.52 6.84 1.27
CA GLU A 150 2.32 8.31 1.20
C GLU A 150 0.86 8.79 1.24
N GLU A 151 -0.12 7.92 0.96
CA GLU A 151 -1.54 8.32 0.82
C GLU A 151 -2.52 7.40 1.55
N THR A 152 -2.52 7.45 2.88
CA THR A 152 -3.46 6.70 3.73
C THR A 152 -4.58 7.59 4.25
N ALA A 153 -5.63 6.98 4.81
CA ALA A 153 -6.60 7.67 5.65
C ALA A 153 -6.55 7.04 7.04
N SER A 154 -6.60 7.88 8.06
CA SER A 154 -6.57 7.44 9.46
C SER A 154 -7.97 7.48 10.07
N TYR A 155 -8.13 6.95 11.29
CA TYR A 155 -9.38 7.05 12.05
C TYR A 155 -9.80 8.52 12.23
N GLU A 156 -8.85 9.46 12.24
CA GLU A 156 -9.08 10.90 12.36
C GLU A 156 -9.82 11.49 11.16
N ASP A 157 -9.81 10.83 10.00
CA ASP A 157 -10.51 11.26 8.79
C ASP A 157 -11.99 10.85 8.77
N PHE A 158 -12.48 10.24 9.86
CA PHE A 158 -13.85 9.80 10.01
C PHE A 158 -14.53 10.40 11.23
N GLU A 159 -15.84 10.55 11.15
CA GLU A 159 -16.71 10.54 12.31
C GLU A 159 -17.04 9.07 12.63
N LEU A 160 -16.41 8.52 13.66
CA LEU A 160 -16.67 7.15 14.11
C LEU A 160 -18.09 7.04 14.69
N LEU A 161 -18.81 5.98 14.33
CA LEU A 161 -20.19 5.73 14.75
C LEU A 161 -20.25 4.70 15.86
N ALA A 162 -19.63 3.54 15.65
CA ALA A 162 -19.58 2.46 16.63
C ALA A 162 -18.51 1.45 16.28
N ARG A 163 -17.86 0.87 17.28
CA ARG A 163 -17.07 -0.35 17.09
C ARG A 163 -18.01 -1.54 17.01
N LEU A 164 -17.71 -2.50 16.14
CA LEU A 164 -18.54 -3.70 15.96
C LEU A 164 -17.89 -4.93 16.57
N ASN A 165 -16.59 -5.09 16.37
CA ASN A 165 -15.86 -6.27 16.81
C ASN A 165 -14.47 -5.92 17.31
N TYR A 166 -14.00 -6.74 18.24
CA TYR A 166 -12.65 -6.73 18.77
C TYR A 166 -12.21 -8.17 18.98
N GLY A 167 -11.32 -8.64 18.11
CA GLY A 167 -10.66 -9.93 18.22
C GLY A 167 -9.33 -9.75 18.95
N PRO A 168 -9.25 -10.02 20.27
CA PRO A 168 -8.00 -9.88 20.99
C PRO A 168 -6.96 -10.85 20.44
N ALA A 169 -5.69 -10.43 20.46
CA ALA A 169 -4.59 -11.36 20.25
C ALA A 169 -4.41 -12.24 21.49
N ALA A 170 -3.80 -13.41 21.34
CA ALA A 170 -3.49 -14.30 22.43
C ALA A 170 -2.13 -14.96 22.21
N ILE A 171 -1.41 -15.17 23.30
CA ILE A 171 -0.12 -15.85 23.26
C ILE A 171 -0.32 -17.34 23.54
N THR A 172 0.14 -18.16 22.60
CA THR A 172 -0.06 -19.61 22.61
C THR A 172 1.27 -20.32 22.54
N VAL A 173 1.42 -21.38 23.34
CA VAL A 173 2.61 -22.24 23.40
C VAL A 173 2.20 -23.70 23.21
N LYS A 174 3.17 -24.60 23.01
CA LYS A 174 2.88 -26.04 23.08
C LYS A 174 2.44 -26.45 24.49
N SER A 175 1.58 -27.45 24.59
CA SER A 175 1.09 -27.95 25.89
C SER A 175 2.19 -28.55 26.77
N ASP A 176 3.23 -29.11 26.16
CA ASP A 176 4.45 -29.67 26.79
C ASP A 176 5.55 -28.62 27.04
N SER A 177 5.33 -27.36 26.68
CA SER A 177 6.28 -26.28 26.97
C SER A 177 6.49 -26.11 28.48
N PRO A 178 7.67 -25.61 28.91
CA PRO A 178 7.94 -25.39 30.33
C PRO A 178 7.07 -24.30 30.96
N TRP A 179 6.34 -23.52 30.15
CA TRP A 179 5.50 -22.42 30.62
C TRP A 179 4.04 -22.86 30.74
N ARG A 180 3.53 -22.84 31.96
CA ARG A 180 2.13 -23.13 32.30
C ARG A 180 1.31 -21.88 32.52
N SER A 181 1.97 -20.73 32.67
CA SER A 181 1.34 -19.43 32.88
C SER A 181 2.06 -18.33 32.11
N LEU A 182 1.37 -17.22 31.85
CA LEU A 182 1.99 -16.02 31.27
C LEU A 182 3.13 -15.50 32.16
N ARG A 183 3.02 -15.60 33.49
CA ARG A 183 4.07 -15.16 34.42
C ARG A 183 5.37 -15.94 34.24
N GLU A 184 5.30 -17.26 34.08
CA GLU A 184 6.46 -18.10 33.80
C GLU A 184 7.10 -17.77 32.45
N PHE A 185 6.28 -17.57 31.42
CA PHE A 185 6.75 -17.15 30.10
C PHE A 185 7.49 -15.81 30.16
N VAL A 186 6.89 -14.80 30.81
CA VAL A 186 7.49 -13.48 30.97
C VAL A 186 8.79 -13.55 31.78
N ALA A 187 8.81 -14.30 32.89
CA ALA A 187 10.02 -14.45 33.70
C ALA A 187 11.17 -15.10 32.90
N TYR A 188 10.88 -16.11 32.10
CA TYR A 188 11.85 -16.74 31.22
C TYR A 188 12.35 -15.76 30.14
N ALA A 189 11.45 -15.07 29.45
CA ALA A 189 11.80 -14.14 28.38
C ALA A 189 12.64 -12.95 28.89
N LYS A 190 12.35 -12.43 30.10
CA LYS A 190 13.19 -11.40 30.75
C LYS A 190 14.59 -11.90 31.06
N SER A 191 14.72 -13.15 31.47
CA SER A 191 16.02 -13.76 31.81
C SER A 191 16.81 -14.20 30.56
N ASN A 192 16.14 -14.30 29.41
CA ASN A 192 16.70 -14.81 28.17
C ASN A 192 16.27 -13.91 26.98
N PRO A 193 16.69 -12.63 26.96
CA PRO A 193 16.27 -11.67 25.95
C PRO A 193 16.59 -12.18 24.53
N GLY A 194 15.60 -12.08 23.63
CA GLY A 194 15.72 -12.48 22.22
C GLY A 194 15.78 -13.99 21.96
N ARG A 195 15.72 -14.85 23.00
CA ARG A 195 15.81 -16.31 22.85
C ARG A 195 14.48 -17.00 22.55
N VAL A 196 13.36 -16.30 22.73
CA VAL A 196 12.03 -16.86 22.47
C VAL A 196 11.59 -16.46 21.06
N ASN A 197 11.51 -17.44 20.16
CA ASN A 197 10.97 -17.23 18.82
C ASN A 197 9.44 -17.26 18.86
N VAL A 198 8.82 -16.16 18.44
CA VAL A 198 7.37 -15.95 18.44
C VAL A 198 6.87 -15.82 17.00
N GLY A 199 6.09 -16.80 16.56
CA GLY A 199 5.46 -16.80 15.25
C GLY A 199 4.27 -15.86 15.16
N ASN A 200 4.06 -15.27 13.99
CA ASN A 200 2.95 -14.38 13.67
C ASN A 200 2.52 -14.53 12.20
N SER A 201 1.49 -13.79 11.77
CA SER A 201 0.94 -13.86 10.40
C SER A 201 1.65 -12.98 9.37
N GLY A 202 2.92 -12.64 9.60
CA GLY A 202 3.74 -11.90 8.66
C GLY A 202 4.10 -10.51 9.17
N GLU A 203 5.15 -9.93 8.61
CA GLU A 203 5.63 -8.62 9.01
C GLU A 203 4.57 -7.54 8.77
N PHE A 204 4.44 -6.62 9.72
CA PHE A 204 3.38 -5.60 9.80
C PHE A 204 1.94 -6.13 9.81
N SER A 205 1.72 -7.45 9.90
CA SER A 205 0.39 -7.98 10.14
C SER A 205 -0.12 -7.59 11.52
N ILE A 206 -1.42 -7.65 11.72
CA ILE A 206 -2.02 -7.35 13.03
C ILE A 206 -1.46 -8.24 14.15
N TRP A 207 -1.16 -9.50 13.87
CA TRP A 207 -0.59 -10.41 14.88
C TRP A 207 0.89 -10.16 15.15
N HIS A 208 1.64 -9.69 14.15
CA HIS A 208 3.00 -9.22 14.36
C HIS A 208 3.01 -7.99 15.27
N LEU A 209 2.19 -6.98 14.95
CA LEU A 209 2.12 -5.75 15.73
C LEU A 209 1.55 -6.00 17.13
N ALA A 210 0.58 -6.91 17.28
CA ALA A 210 0.09 -7.31 18.58
C ALA A 210 1.16 -8.04 19.42
N ALA A 211 1.96 -8.91 18.81
CA ALA A 211 3.08 -9.55 19.49
C ALA A 211 4.10 -8.52 19.97
N ALA A 212 4.45 -7.56 19.12
CA ALA A 212 5.43 -6.54 19.42
C ALA A 212 4.91 -5.55 20.48
N ALA A 213 3.64 -5.14 20.39
CA ALA A 213 2.97 -4.34 21.42
C ALA A 213 2.91 -5.07 22.77
N ALA A 214 2.56 -6.35 22.77
CA ALA A 214 2.55 -7.17 23.98
C ALA A 214 3.95 -7.31 24.57
N ALA A 215 4.97 -7.57 23.75
CA ALA A 215 6.36 -7.66 24.20
C ALA A 215 6.83 -6.37 24.86
N ALA A 216 6.55 -5.21 24.24
CA ALA A 216 6.86 -3.90 24.78
C ALA A 216 6.17 -3.65 26.13
N LYS A 217 4.86 -3.91 26.23
CA LYS A 217 4.09 -3.73 27.48
C LYS A 217 4.50 -4.71 28.59
N LEU A 218 4.92 -5.93 28.24
CA LEU A 218 5.45 -6.92 29.19
C LEU A 218 6.91 -6.65 29.60
N GLY A 219 7.61 -5.78 28.87
CA GLY A 219 9.03 -5.50 29.04
C GLY A 219 9.89 -6.73 28.77
N ILE A 220 9.61 -7.43 27.66
CA ILE A 220 10.35 -8.61 27.21
C ILE A 220 10.89 -8.41 25.80
N GLU A 221 12.04 -9.03 25.51
CA GLU A 221 12.60 -9.09 24.16
C GLU A 221 12.33 -10.47 23.55
N ILE A 222 11.67 -10.48 22.40
CA ILE A 222 11.32 -11.70 21.65
C ILE A 222 11.86 -11.62 20.23
N SER A 223 12.11 -12.78 19.63
CA SER A 223 12.48 -12.90 18.23
C SER A 223 11.21 -13.12 17.40
N HIS A 224 10.87 -12.17 16.54
CA HIS A 224 9.68 -12.27 15.69
C HIS A 224 9.97 -13.16 14.47
N VAL A 225 9.14 -14.18 14.26
CA VAL A 225 9.23 -15.06 13.09
C VAL A 225 7.98 -14.90 12.23
N PRO A 226 8.06 -14.18 11.10
CA PRO A 226 6.92 -13.98 10.22
C PRO A 226 6.61 -15.25 9.42
N PHE A 227 5.31 -15.57 9.29
CA PHE A 227 4.81 -16.66 8.45
C PHE A 227 3.68 -16.16 7.55
N ASP A 228 3.39 -16.91 6.49
CA ASP A 228 2.21 -16.65 5.64
C ASP A 228 0.94 -17.11 6.38
N GLY A 229 0.46 -16.25 7.27
CA GLY A 229 -0.72 -16.50 8.11
C GLY A 229 -0.46 -17.33 9.38
N SER A 230 -1.42 -17.26 10.30
CA SER A 230 -1.32 -17.94 11.61
C SER A 230 -1.36 -19.47 11.51
N ALA A 231 -1.98 -20.04 10.47
CA ALA A 231 -2.04 -21.49 10.28
C ALA A 231 -0.64 -22.09 10.05
N THR A 232 0.18 -21.41 9.24
CA THR A 232 1.58 -21.77 9.01
C THR A 232 2.38 -21.63 10.30
N ALA A 233 2.24 -20.50 11.02
CA ALA A 233 2.89 -20.29 12.31
C ALA A 233 2.52 -21.38 13.34
N LYS A 234 1.24 -21.76 13.42
CA LYS A 234 0.75 -22.82 14.31
C LYS A 234 1.36 -24.18 13.98
N THR A 235 1.49 -24.52 12.70
CA THR A 235 2.19 -25.75 12.27
C THR A 235 3.63 -25.77 12.75
N GLN A 236 4.33 -24.63 12.66
CA GLN A 236 5.72 -24.49 13.12
C GLN A 236 5.84 -24.60 14.64
N LEU A 237 4.87 -24.05 15.38
CA LEU A 237 4.79 -24.22 16.83
C LEU A 237 4.58 -25.69 17.20
N LEU A 238 3.64 -26.39 16.55
CA LEU A 238 3.38 -27.81 16.82
C LEU A 238 4.63 -28.67 16.54
N GLY A 239 5.37 -28.36 15.47
CA GLY A 239 6.64 -28.98 15.12
C GLY A 239 7.81 -28.64 16.06
N GLY A 240 7.66 -27.62 16.91
CA GLY A 240 8.69 -27.19 17.87
C GLY A 240 9.79 -26.31 17.26
N HIS A 241 9.58 -25.76 16.06
CA HIS A 241 10.53 -24.86 15.40
C HIS A 241 10.53 -23.45 16.00
N ILE A 242 9.43 -23.07 16.65
CA ILE A 242 9.25 -21.82 17.41
C ILE A 242 8.66 -22.14 18.78
N GLN A 243 8.81 -21.21 19.73
CA GLN A 243 8.43 -21.45 21.13
C GLN A 243 7.01 -20.97 21.45
N ALA A 244 6.53 -19.94 20.75
CA ALA A 244 5.19 -19.42 20.91
C ALA A 244 4.65 -18.86 19.58
N ILE A 245 3.34 -18.62 19.53
CA ILE A 245 2.70 -17.79 18.50
C ILE A 245 1.84 -16.73 19.17
N VAL A 246 1.64 -15.64 18.44
CA VAL A 246 0.56 -14.69 18.73
C VAL A 246 -0.44 -14.75 17.58
N SER A 247 -1.70 -15.02 17.91
CA SER A 247 -2.81 -15.17 16.97
C SER A 247 -4.14 -14.91 17.69
N SER A 248 -5.28 -14.99 17.00
CA SER A 248 -6.57 -14.99 17.70
C SER A 248 -6.75 -16.28 18.53
N PRO A 249 -7.48 -16.24 19.66
CA PRO A 249 -7.83 -17.45 20.42
C PRO A 249 -8.51 -18.52 19.56
N SER A 250 -9.47 -18.10 18.72
CA SER A 250 -10.25 -18.99 17.85
C SER A 250 -9.39 -19.78 16.86
N GLU A 251 -8.25 -19.24 16.44
CA GLU A 251 -7.32 -19.93 15.54
C GLU A 251 -6.52 -21.05 16.23
N ALA A 252 -6.33 -20.97 17.55
CA ALA A 252 -5.58 -21.95 18.34
C ALA A 252 -6.49 -22.93 19.12
N LEU A 253 -7.75 -22.55 19.33
CA LEU A 253 -8.73 -23.30 20.12
C LEU A 253 -8.86 -24.79 19.74
N PRO A 254 -8.92 -25.20 18.46
CA PRO A 254 -9.02 -26.63 18.11
C PRO A 254 -7.86 -27.45 18.69
N GLU A 255 -6.62 -26.98 18.53
CA GLU A 255 -5.44 -27.69 19.06
C GLU A 255 -5.25 -27.54 20.57
N VAL A 256 -5.86 -26.51 21.18
CA VAL A 256 -5.96 -26.40 22.65
C VAL A 256 -6.93 -27.44 23.19
N GLN A 257 -8.09 -27.63 22.54
CA GLN A 257 -9.07 -28.65 22.90
C GLN A 257 -8.51 -30.07 22.72
N ASP A 258 -7.70 -30.29 21.69
CA ASP A 258 -6.97 -31.54 21.48
C ASP A 258 -5.79 -31.74 22.45
N GLY A 259 -5.52 -30.78 23.35
CA GLY A 259 -4.47 -30.86 24.36
C GLY A 259 -3.04 -30.70 23.82
N ARG A 260 -2.88 -30.22 22.58
CA ARG A 260 -1.57 -30.06 21.91
C ARG A 260 -0.97 -28.68 22.12
N LEU A 261 -1.81 -27.66 22.30
CA LEU A 261 -1.42 -26.28 22.57
C LEU A 261 -2.02 -25.79 23.90
N ARG A 262 -1.48 -24.68 24.40
CA ARG A 262 -1.99 -23.95 25.56
C ARG A 262 -1.95 -22.46 25.27
N ILE A 263 -3.08 -21.79 25.40
CA ILE A 263 -3.12 -20.31 25.41
C ILE A 263 -2.79 -19.85 26.83
N LEU A 264 -1.77 -19.00 26.98
CA LEU A 264 -1.33 -18.52 28.30
C LEU A 264 -2.13 -17.30 28.77
N ALA A 265 -2.52 -16.43 27.84
CA ALA A 265 -3.36 -15.27 28.10
C ALA A 265 -3.95 -14.70 26.80
N VAL A 266 -5.09 -14.04 26.95
CA VAL A 266 -5.70 -13.17 25.94
C VAL A 266 -5.33 -11.71 26.21
N PHE A 267 -4.98 -10.95 25.18
CA PHE A 267 -4.62 -9.53 25.24
C PHE A 267 -5.83 -8.63 24.98
N GLY A 268 -6.95 -8.92 25.65
CA GLY A 268 -8.17 -8.12 25.62
C GLY A 268 -8.54 -7.59 27.00
N ALA A 269 -9.39 -6.57 27.04
CA ALA A 269 -9.94 -6.03 28.27
C ALA A 269 -10.78 -7.07 29.04
N GLU A 270 -11.48 -7.92 28.29
CA GLU A 270 -12.33 -9.01 28.76
C GLU A 270 -11.88 -10.33 28.12
N ARG A 271 -12.30 -11.45 28.70
CA ARG A 271 -12.02 -12.77 28.13
C ARG A 271 -12.72 -12.92 26.78
N ASP A 272 -12.10 -13.66 25.88
CA ASP A 272 -12.70 -13.93 24.58
C ASP A 272 -13.90 -14.89 24.74
N PRO A 273 -15.08 -14.58 24.19
CA PRO A 273 -16.25 -15.45 24.30
C PRO A 273 -16.06 -16.85 23.72
N ALA A 274 -15.16 -17.03 22.74
CA ALA A 274 -14.82 -18.34 22.20
C ALA A 274 -13.90 -19.13 23.15
N ALA A 275 -13.23 -18.46 24.09
CA ALA A 275 -12.27 -19.01 25.03
C ALA A 275 -12.50 -18.48 26.47
N PRO A 276 -13.69 -18.67 27.06
CA PRO A 276 -14.07 -18.04 28.33
C PRO A 276 -13.24 -18.51 29.53
N ASP A 277 -12.63 -19.69 29.43
CA ASP A 277 -11.79 -20.27 30.49
C ASP A 277 -10.36 -19.68 30.52
N ILE A 278 -9.97 -18.97 29.46
CA ILE A 278 -8.61 -18.44 29.31
C ILE A 278 -8.58 -17.02 29.89
N PRO A 279 -7.71 -16.74 30.87
CA PRO A 279 -7.65 -15.41 31.49
C PRO A 279 -7.08 -14.37 30.54
N THR A 280 -7.47 -13.11 30.76
CA THR A 280 -6.80 -11.97 30.13
C THR A 280 -5.45 -11.71 30.78
N ALA A 281 -4.55 -11.04 30.06
CA ALA A 281 -3.30 -10.54 30.63
C ALA A 281 -3.55 -9.59 31.82
N ARG A 282 -4.63 -8.78 31.75
CA ARG A 282 -5.03 -7.85 32.82
C ARG A 282 -5.43 -8.57 34.10
N GLU A 283 -6.22 -9.65 34.01
CA GLU A 283 -6.55 -10.51 35.16
C GLU A 283 -5.29 -11.09 35.82
N LEU A 284 -4.23 -11.29 35.03
CA LEU A 284 -2.94 -11.80 35.49
C LEU A 284 -2.00 -10.69 36.00
N GLY A 285 -2.42 -9.42 36.01
CA GLY A 285 -1.65 -8.28 36.49
C GLY A 285 -0.74 -7.63 35.46
N PHE A 286 -0.96 -7.89 34.16
CA PHE A 286 -0.24 -7.25 33.06
C PHE A 286 -1.19 -6.38 32.26
N ASP A 287 -0.91 -5.07 32.17
CA ASP A 287 -1.75 -4.16 31.38
C ASP A 287 -1.41 -4.26 29.89
N VAL A 288 -1.88 -5.34 29.27
CA VAL A 288 -1.67 -5.65 27.85
C VAL A 288 -3.01 -5.79 27.16
N GLU A 289 -3.26 -4.87 26.25
CA GLU A 289 -4.33 -4.96 25.26
C GLU A 289 -3.70 -4.78 23.88
N ALA A 290 -4.03 -5.69 22.98
CA ALA A 290 -3.64 -5.67 21.57
C ALA A 290 -4.54 -6.64 20.80
N GLY A 291 -5.09 -6.21 19.68
CA GLY A 291 -5.99 -7.05 18.90
C GLY A 291 -6.44 -6.41 17.60
N ALA A 292 -7.16 -7.20 16.81
CA ALA A 292 -7.80 -6.72 15.60
C ALA A 292 -9.16 -6.11 15.94
N TRP A 293 -9.52 -5.00 15.31
CA TRP A 293 -10.84 -4.41 15.50
C TRP A 293 -11.40 -3.81 14.22
N GLY A 294 -12.71 -3.63 14.23
CA GLY A 294 -13.41 -2.96 13.15
C GLY A 294 -14.68 -2.29 13.65
N GLY A 295 -15.00 -1.16 13.03
CA GLY A 295 -16.14 -0.33 13.37
C GLY A 295 -16.69 0.42 12.18
N LEU A 296 -17.78 1.15 12.37
CA LEU A 296 -18.40 1.98 11.37
C LEU A 296 -17.94 3.42 11.52
N GLY A 297 -17.64 4.06 10.39
CA GLY A 297 -17.33 5.48 10.31
C GLY A 297 -17.95 6.13 9.08
N VAL A 298 -18.19 7.43 9.15
CA VAL A 298 -18.66 8.25 8.03
C VAL A 298 -17.70 9.41 7.77
N PRO A 299 -17.71 10.04 6.58
CA PRO A 299 -16.82 11.16 6.29
C PRO A 299 -16.96 12.30 7.29
N ARG A 300 -15.86 13.01 7.56
CA ARG A 300 -15.86 14.23 8.37
C ARG A 300 -16.88 15.25 7.86
N GLY A 301 -17.57 15.88 8.80
CA GLY A 301 -18.63 16.85 8.52
C GLY A 301 -20.01 16.25 8.27
N THR A 302 -20.19 14.93 8.41
CA THR A 302 -21.52 14.32 8.34
C THR A 302 -22.43 14.86 9.47
N PRO A 303 -23.64 15.36 9.19
CA PRO A 303 -24.53 15.96 10.19
C PRO A 303 -24.81 15.03 11.38
N ALA A 304 -24.89 15.61 12.59
CA ALA A 304 -25.06 14.85 13.83
C ALA A 304 -26.35 14.00 13.85
N GLU A 305 -27.43 14.52 13.29
CA GLU A 305 -28.73 13.84 13.19
C GLU A 305 -28.62 12.59 12.30
N ILE A 306 -27.88 12.69 11.18
CA ILE A 306 -27.62 11.57 10.28
C ILE A 306 -26.75 10.51 10.95
N LYS A 307 -25.70 10.93 11.66
CA LYS A 307 -24.86 10.02 12.46
C LYS A 307 -25.69 9.26 13.49
N LYS A 308 -26.59 9.95 14.19
CA LYS A 308 -27.50 9.34 15.15
C LYS A 308 -28.43 8.32 14.49
N ILE A 309 -29.07 8.69 13.37
CA ILE A 309 -29.94 7.78 12.62
C ILE A 309 -29.20 6.52 12.18
N LEU A 310 -27.99 6.66 11.63
CA LEU A 310 -27.16 5.53 11.21
C LEU A 310 -26.78 4.65 12.40
N THR A 311 -26.29 5.24 13.48
CA THR A 311 -25.86 4.51 14.69
C THR A 311 -27.03 3.73 15.28
N ASP A 312 -28.18 4.37 15.51
CA ASP A 312 -29.38 3.73 16.07
C ASP A 312 -29.85 2.55 15.18
N ARG A 313 -29.82 2.71 13.85
CA ARG A 313 -30.32 1.68 12.91
C ARG A 313 -29.35 0.53 12.72
N PHE A 314 -28.04 0.81 12.69
CA PHE A 314 -27.03 -0.26 12.69
C PHE A 314 -27.01 -0.99 14.03
N LYS A 315 -27.23 -0.30 15.16
CA LYS A 315 -27.34 -0.94 16.48
C LYS A 315 -28.48 -1.95 16.53
N LYS A 316 -29.64 -1.64 15.94
CA LYS A 316 -30.75 -2.61 15.83
C LYS A 316 -30.37 -3.86 15.03
N GLY A 317 -29.63 -3.70 13.93
CA GLY A 317 -29.12 -4.84 13.17
C GLY A 317 -28.04 -5.61 13.92
N PHE A 318 -27.19 -4.91 14.68
CA PHE A 318 -26.18 -5.52 15.53
C PHE A 318 -26.81 -6.34 16.66
N ASP A 319 -27.84 -5.83 17.30
CA ASP A 319 -28.53 -6.51 18.41
C ASP A 319 -29.48 -7.63 17.94
N SER A 320 -29.63 -7.83 16.63
CA SER A 320 -30.52 -8.86 16.11
C SER A 320 -29.96 -10.26 16.45
N PRO A 321 -30.82 -11.20 16.88
CA PRO A 321 -30.39 -12.58 17.16
C PRO A 321 -29.69 -13.22 15.95
N GLU A 322 -30.19 -12.96 14.74
CA GLU A 322 -29.63 -13.52 13.51
C GLU A 322 -28.19 -13.06 13.26
N PHE A 323 -27.89 -11.77 13.52
CA PHE A 323 -26.53 -11.24 13.41
C PHE A 323 -25.61 -11.79 14.48
N GLN A 324 -26.05 -11.78 15.75
CA GLN A 324 -25.29 -12.28 16.89
C GLN A 324 -24.93 -13.76 16.70
N GLU A 325 -25.91 -14.60 16.34
CA GLU A 325 -25.69 -16.03 16.12
C GLU A 325 -24.80 -16.31 14.92
N ALA A 326 -24.99 -15.59 13.80
CA ALA A 326 -24.16 -15.77 12.61
C ALA A 326 -22.69 -15.44 12.91
N CYS A 327 -22.46 -14.37 13.67
CA CYS A 327 -21.13 -13.97 14.13
C CYS A 327 -20.52 -14.98 15.11
N ALA A 328 -21.30 -15.45 16.09
CA ALA A 328 -20.86 -16.47 17.04
C ALA A 328 -20.46 -17.77 16.33
N ARG A 329 -21.27 -18.25 15.37
CA ARG A 329 -20.96 -19.46 14.57
C ARG A 329 -19.66 -19.33 13.77
N ARG A 330 -19.25 -18.11 13.43
CA ARG A 330 -18.01 -17.84 12.68
C ARG A 330 -16.85 -17.39 13.57
N GLY A 331 -17.02 -17.45 14.89
CA GLY A 331 -15.98 -17.08 15.86
C GLY A 331 -15.65 -15.58 15.85
N VAL A 332 -16.62 -14.73 15.48
CA VAL A 332 -16.42 -13.27 15.52
C VAL A 332 -16.67 -12.76 16.93
N SER A 333 -15.64 -12.22 17.57
CA SER A 333 -15.74 -11.56 18.88
C SER A 333 -16.38 -10.17 18.71
N LEU A 334 -17.71 -10.13 18.81
CA LEU A 334 -18.49 -8.89 18.76
C LEU A 334 -18.28 -8.06 20.03
N ALA A 335 -18.09 -6.75 19.86
CA ALA A 335 -17.77 -5.84 20.95
C ALA A 335 -18.24 -4.42 20.61
N TRP A 336 -19.53 -4.18 20.82
CA TRP A 336 -20.12 -2.85 20.57
C TRP A 336 -19.49 -1.81 21.49
N GLN A 337 -19.08 -0.69 20.90
CA GLN A 337 -18.72 0.53 21.64
C GLN A 337 -19.33 1.71 20.91
N ASP A 338 -19.92 2.62 21.66
CA ASP A 338 -20.50 3.82 21.07
C ASP A 338 -19.41 4.77 20.54
N ALA A 339 -19.80 5.74 19.72
CA ALA A 339 -18.89 6.65 19.03
C ALA A 339 -17.79 7.26 19.92
N ALA A 340 -18.14 7.70 21.14
CA ALA A 340 -17.19 8.34 22.05
C ALA A 340 -16.16 7.33 22.61
N GLU A 341 -16.62 6.15 23.00
CA GLU A 341 -15.76 5.07 23.48
C GLU A 341 -14.86 4.54 22.37
N PHE A 342 -15.41 4.36 21.17
CA PHE A 342 -14.66 3.90 20.01
C PHE A 342 -13.59 4.92 19.59
N LEU A 343 -13.88 6.22 19.67
CA LEU A 343 -12.88 7.26 19.42
C LEU A 343 -11.75 7.23 20.45
N ALA A 344 -12.07 7.13 21.73
CA ALA A 344 -11.06 7.04 22.79
C ALA A 344 -10.18 5.79 22.61
N PHE A 345 -10.81 4.65 22.30
CA PHE A 345 -10.14 3.40 22.00
C PHE A 345 -9.20 3.53 20.77
N ALA A 346 -9.68 4.09 19.65
CA ALA A 346 -8.86 4.30 18.45
C ALA A 346 -7.66 5.23 18.71
N GLN A 347 -7.82 6.26 19.55
CA GLN A 347 -6.74 7.14 19.97
C GLN A 347 -5.68 6.45 20.84
N GLU A 348 -6.10 5.50 21.69
CA GLU A 348 -5.17 4.69 22.48
C GLU A 348 -4.37 3.74 21.58
N GLU A 349 -5.06 3.06 20.67
CA GLU A 349 -4.43 2.17 19.67
C GLU A 349 -3.44 2.95 18.78
N ASP A 350 -3.82 4.14 18.31
CA ASP A 350 -2.93 5.01 17.53
C ASP A 350 -1.66 5.40 18.29
N ARG A 351 -1.79 5.78 19.56
CA ARG A 351 -0.65 6.11 20.42
C ARG A 351 0.25 4.89 20.64
N MET A 352 -0.36 3.73 20.88
CA MET A 352 0.38 2.48 21.04
C MET A 352 1.16 2.11 19.78
N PHE A 353 0.51 2.12 18.61
CA PHE A 353 1.18 1.77 17.34
C PHE A 353 2.20 2.83 16.91
N GLY A 354 1.95 4.11 17.15
CA GLY A 354 2.92 5.17 16.90
C GLY A 354 4.18 5.02 17.75
N ALA A 355 4.02 4.72 19.05
CA ALA A 355 5.17 4.44 19.93
C ALA A 355 5.91 3.15 19.51
N LEU A 356 5.17 2.12 19.09
CA LEU A 356 5.74 0.84 18.65
C LEU A 356 6.54 1.00 17.35
N LEU A 357 5.96 1.60 16.33
CA LEU A 357 6.58 1.74 15.01
C LEU A 357 7.68 2.81 14.99
N GLY A 358 7.62 3.80 15.89
CA GLY A 358 8.71 4.75 16.12
C GLY A 358 9.83 4.23 17.02
N SER A 359 9.74 2.99 17.53
CA SER A 359 10.80 2.41 18.37
C SER A 359 12.00 1.95 17.53
N ALA A 360 13.21 2.12 18.06
CA ALA A 360 14.46 1.79 17.36
C ALA A 360 14.50 0.35 16.78
N PRO A 361 14.03 -0.71 17.47
CA PRO A 361 14.00 -2.07 16.90
C PRO A 361 13.12 -2.17 15.65
N MET A 362 11.99 -1.46 15.61
CA MET A 362 11.09 -1.46 14.45
C MET A 362 11.62 -0.57 13.32
N GLU A 363 12.21 0.59 13.66
CA GLU A 363 12.85 1.47 12.68
C GLU A 363 14.07 0.80 12.02
N GLU A 364 14.87 0.04 12.76
CA GLU A 364 16.00 -0.73 12.21
C GLU A 364 15.53 -1.85 11.29
N HIS A 365 14.43 -2.54 11.60
CA HIS A 365 13.80 -3.50 10.68
C HIS A 365 13.26 -2.82 9.41
N GLU A 366 12.68 -1.62 9.53
CA GLU A 366 12.23 -0.79 8.40
C GLU A 366 13.42 -0.29 7.55
N GLN A 367 14.55 0.09 8.18
CA GLN A 367 15.76 0.62 7.53
C GLN A 367 16.69 -0.47 6.96
N ALA A 368 16.78 -1.64 7.60
CA ALA A 368 17.55 -2.80 7.12
C ALA A 368 17.02 -3.31 5.76
N ARG A 369 15.81 -2.93 5.38
CA ARG A 369 15.25 -3.06 4.03
C ARG A 369 15.71 -1.95 3.08
N GLY A 370 17.00 -1.61 3.09
CA GLY A 370 17.61 -0.59 2.21
C GLY A 370 17.41 -0.80 0.70
N LEU A 371 16.67 -1.81 0.27
CA LEU A 371 16.14 -1.95 -1.09
C LEU A 371 14.61 -1.78 -1.08
N GLY A 372 14.13 -0.53 -1.10
CA GLY A 372 12.72 -0.22 -1.32
C GLY A 372 12.22 -0.72 -2.68
N VAL A 373 10.90 -0.64 -2.91
CA VAL A 373 10.21 -1.06 -4.16
C VAL A 373 10.86 -0.47 -5.42
N MET A 374 11.48 0.71 -5.28
CA MET A 374 12.16 1.42 -6.36
C MET A 374 13.65 1.08 -6.52
N SER A 375 14.26 0.30 -5.63
CA SER A 375 15.71 0.08 -5.65
C SER A 375 16.19 -0.71 -6.86
N PHE A 376 15.37 -1.62 -7.39
CA PHE A 376 15.67 -2.28 -8.67
C PHE A 376 15.54 -1.33 -9.86
N PRO A 377 14.45 -0.55 -10.05
CA PRO A 377 14.40 0.51 -11.04
C PRO A 377 15.60 1.46 -10.97
N HIS A 378 16.02 1.88 -9.78
CA HIS A 378 17.20 2.74 -9.61
C HIS A 378 18.52 2.04 -9.98
N ALA A 379 18.69 0.76 -9.62
CA ALA A 379 19.85 -0.02 -10.04
C ALA A 379 19.92 -0.20 -11.56
N LEU A 380 18.77 -0.45 -12.21
CA LEU A 380 18.65 -0.56 -13.66
C LEU A 380 18.94 0.77 -14.36
N ILE A 381 18.41 1.89 -13.83
CA ILE A 381 18.73 3.25 -14.30
C ILE A 381 20.23 3.51 -14.16
N GLY A 382 20.82 3.17 -13.01
CA GLY A 382 22.25 3.32 -12.76
C GLY A 382 23.11 2.53 -13.74
N LEU A 383 22.74 1.27 -14.01
CA LEU A 383 23.43 0.41 -14.98
C LEU A 383 23.32 0.96 -16.40
N ILE A 384 22.12 1.39 -16.82
CA ILE A 384 21.91 1.99 -18.14
C ILE A 384 22.72 3.29 -18.27
N CYS A 385 22.68 4.18 -17.28
CA CYS A 385 23.47 5.40 -17.26
C CYS A 385 24.97 5.12 -17.34
N ALA A 386 25.48 4.13 -16.60
CA ALA A 386 26.89 3.73 -16.63
C ALA A 386 27.31 3.18 -18.00
N LEU A 387 26.50 2.30 -18.60
CA LEU A 387 26.73 1.77 -19.95
C LEU A 387 26.69 2.88 -21.00
N THR A 388 25.77 3.83 -20.86
CA THR A 388 25.66 4.97 -21.77
C THR A 388 26.87 5.92 -21.64
N ALA A 389 27.35 6.16 -20.41
CA ALA A 389 28.55 6.94 -20.16
C ALA A 389 29.81 6.25 -20.71
N LEU A 390 29.94 4.93 -20.57
CA LEU A 390 31.03 4.14 -21.16
C LEU A 390 31.01 4.18 -22.70
N LEU A 391 29.83 4.11 -23.32
CA LEU A 391 29.67 4.27 -24.77
C LEU A 391 29.99 5.69 -25.24
N MET A 392 29.67 6.72 -24.47
CA MET A 392 30.09 8.10 -24.77
C MET A 392 31.61 8.27 -24.60
N ALA A 393 32.20 7.72 -23.54
CA ALA A 393 33.63 7.79 -23.28
C ALA A 393 34.44 7.10 -24.39
N SER A 394 34.02 5.93 -24.86
CA SER A 394 34.68 5.24 -25.98
C SER A 394 34.60 6.04 -27.29
N SER A 395 33.53 6.83 -27.49
CA SER A 395 33.41 7.76 -28.61
C SER A 395 34.33 8.99 -28.50
N LEU A 396 34.73 9.37 -27.28
CA LEU A 396 35.66 10.48 -27.02
C LEU A 396 37.12 10.04 -27.22
N PHE A 397 37.48 8.81 -26.83
CA PHE A 397 38.83 8.27 -27.03
C PHE A 397 39.15 7.89 -28.48
N THR A 398 38.15 7.79 -29.35
CA THR A 398 38.31 7.50 -30.79
C THR A 398 38.35 8.75 -31.67
N ARG A 399 38.14 9.96 -31.10
CA ARG A 399 38.17 11.21 -31.86
C ARG A 399 39.61 11.63 -32.18
N LYS A 400 40.00 11.52 -33.46
CA LYS A 400 41.14 12.29 -33.98
C LYS A 400 40.78 13.78 -33.98
N PRO A 401 41.70 14.68 -33.58
CA PRO A 401 41.45 16.11 -33.54
C PRO A 401 41.51 16.66 -34.96
N LYS A 402 40.37 16.70 -35.66
CA LYS A 402 40.21 17.61 -36.80
C LYS A 402 38.85 18.28 -36.75
N ALA A 403 38.92 19.60 -36.92
CA ALA A 403 37.83 20.54 -36.96
C ALA A 403 36.76 20.08 -37.95
N ASP A 404 35.62 19.63 -37.44
CA ASP A 404 34.42 19.55 -38.24
C ASP A 404 33.21 19.91 -37.36
N LYS A 405 32.27 20.64 -37.95
CA LYS A 405 31.05 21.14 -37.30
C LYS A 405 30.04 20.00 -37.14
N GLN A 406 30.44 18.92 -36.48
CA GLN A 406 29.52 17.84 -36.16
C GLN A 406 28.71 18.19 -34.89
N PRO A 407 27.41 17.85 -34.87
CA PRO A 407 26.57 18.09 -33.71
C PRO A 407 27.15 17.43 -32.46
N LEU A 408 26.94 18.07 -31.31
CA LEU A 408 27.47 17.64 -30.00
C LEU A 408 27.09 16.18 -29.67
N PHE A 409 25.96 15.71 -30.22
CA PHE A 409 25.51 14.33 -30.12
C PHE A 409 25.82 13.58 -31.42
N GLY A 410 26.52 12.44 -31.32
CA GLY A 410 26.86 11.58 -32.46
C GLY A 410 25.64 10.95 -33.15
N PRO A 411 25.84 10.10 -34.19
CA PRO A 411 24.75 9.47 -34.96
C PRO A 411 23.74 8.65 -34.13
N ASN A 412 24.09 8.32 -32.88
CA ASN A 412 23.26 7.54 -31.95
C ASN A 412 22.40 8.40 -31.00
N ALA A 413 22.38 9.74 -31.16
CA ALA A 413 21.61 10.66 -30.32
C ALA A 413 20.11 10.32 -30.26
N GLY A 414 19.52 9.97 -31.41
CA GLY A 414 18.11 9.59 -31.50
C GLY A 414 17.80 8.27 -30.80
N LEU A 415 18.75 7.32 -30.81
CA LEU A 415 18.62 6.05 -30.11
C LEU A 415 18.62 6.28 -28.59
N MET A 416 19.49 7.15 -28.10
CA MET A 416 19.56 7.51 -26.69
C MET A 416 18.29 8.21 -26.18
N ILE A 417 17.78 9.19 -26.92
CA ILE A 417 16.51 9.85 -26.59
C ILE A 417 15.37 8.82 -26.58
N GLY A 418 15.40 7.88 -27.52
CA GLY A 418 14.46 6.77 -27.59
C GLY A 418 14.47 5.86 -26.35
N PHE A 419 15.65 5.44 -25.89
CA PHE A 419 15.79 4.66 -24.66
C PHE A 419 15.31 5.42 -23.43
N PHE A 420 15.60 6.72 -23.34
CA PHE A 420 15.16 7.55 -22.22
C PHE A 420 13.63 7.69 -22.18
N ALA A 421 13.00 7.88 -23.34
CA ALA A 421 11.54 7.90 -23.44
C ALA A 421 10.90 6.54 -23.08
N LEU A 422 11.53 5.44 -23.49
CA LEU A 422 11.11 4.09 -23.12
C LEU A 422 11.23 3.82 -21.62
N LEU A 423 12.28 4.33 -20.99
CA LEU A 423 12.49 4.22 -19.56
C LEU A 423 11.43 5.00 -18.77
N CYS A 424 11.11 6.22 -19.19
CA CYS A 424 10.00 6.99 -18.61
C CYS A 424 8.65 6.26 -18.77
N LEU A 425 8.40 5.67 -19.95
CA LEU A 425 7.20 4.88 -20.21
C LEU A 425 7.15 3.60 -19.35
N TYR A 426 8.28 2.93 -19.15
CA TYR A 426 8.40 1.77 -18.25
C TYR A 426 8.02 2.14 -16.82
N ILE A 427 8.56 3.24 -16.28
CA ILE A 427 8.24 3.74 -14.93
C ILE A 427 6.74 4.08 -14.83
N PHE A 428 6.16 4.70 -15.86
CA PHE A 428 4.72 4.98 -15.89
C PHE A 428 3.88 3.70 -15.90
N LEU A 429 4.26 2.70 -16.71
CA LEU A 429 3.54 1.44 -16.82
C LEU A 429 3.68 0.55 -15.58
N LEU A 430 4.83 0.59 -14.90
CA LEU A 430 5.08 -0.16 -13.67
C LEU A 430 3.94 0.01 -12.66
N THR A 431 3.49 1.25 -12.44
CA THR A 431 2.42 1.59 -11.49
C THR A 431 1.00 1.22 -11.96
N ARG A 432 0.82 0.85 -13.22
CA ARG A 432 -0.49 0.68 -13.87
C ARG A 432 -0.82 -0.75 -14.22
N VAL A 433 0.17 -1.49 -14.71
CA VAL A 433 -0.01 -2.84 -15.28
C VAL A 433 0.84 -3.91 -14.59
N GLY A 434 1.69 -3.52 -13.65
CA GLY A 434 2.54 -4.45 -12.89
C GLY A 434 3.93 -4.68 -13.50
N TYR A 435 4.78 -5.34 -12.75
CA TYR A 435 6.20 -5.47 -13.02
C TYR A 435 6.52 -6.35 -14.24
N VAL A 436 5.90 -7.53 -14.36
CA VAL A 436 6.27 -8.47 -15.44
C VAL A 436 5.88 -7.89 -16.79
N VAL A 437 4.65 -7.36 -16.89
CA VAL A 437 4.12 -6.78 -18.14
C VAL A 437 4.94 -5.58 -18.59
N SER A 438 5.23 -4.66 -17.67
CA SER A 438 6.03 -3.47 -17.96
C SER A 438 7.47 -3.83 -18.38
N THR A 439 8.08 -4.81 -17.73
CA THR A 439 9.45 -5.25 -18.03
C THR A 439 9.55 -5.95 -19.37
N VAL A 440 8.61 -6.86 -19.69
CA VAL A 440 8.55 -7.51 -21.01
C VAL A 440 8.29 -6.49 -22.12
N ALA A 441 7.41 -5.51 -21.91
CA ALA A 441 7.15 -4.44 -22.86
C ALA A 441 8.39 -3.56 -23.10
N PHE A 442 9.10 -3.20 -22.03
CA PHE A 442 10.33 -2.41 -22.10
C PHE A 442 11.44 -3.15 -22.85
N LEU A 443 11.69 -4.42 -22.51
CA LEU A 443 12.69 -5.25 -23.19
C LEU A 443 12.34 -5.46 -24.67
N GLY A 444 11.08 -5.75 -24.98
CA GLY A 444 10.60 -5.91 -26.35
C GLY A 444 10.75 -4.65 -27.19
N ALA A 445 10.36 -3.49 -26.66
CA ALA A 445 10.51 -2.22 -27.37
C ALA A 445 11.98 -1.78 -27.52
N SER A 446 12.80 -2.07 -26.52
CA SER A 446 14.26 -1.88 -26.60
C SER A 446 14.89 -2.75 -27.69
N PHE A 447 14.45 -4.02 -27.78
CA PHE A 447 14.88 -4.95 -28.82
C PHE A 447 14.50 -4.47 -30.23
N LEU A 448 13.28 -3.94 -30.42
CA LEU A 448 12.83 -3.36 -31.68
C LEU A 448 13.63 -2.13 -32.09
N MET A 449 13.99 -1.26 -31.13
CA MET A 449 14.80 -0.07 -31.38
C MET A 449 16.20 -0.38 -31.91
N LEU A 450 16.79 -1.49 -31.47
CA LEU A 450 18.13 -1.90 -31.89
C LEU A 450 18.17 -2.43 -33.34
N LYS A 451 17.01 -2.58 -34.01
CA LYS A 451 16.89 -3.09 -35.39
C LYS A 451 17.81 -4.30 -35.65
N PRO A 452 17.60 -5.41 -34.94
CA PRO A 452 18.49 -6.56 -35.00
C PRO A 452 18.59 -7.06 -36.45
N ARG A 453 19.84 -7.11 -36.95
CA ARG A 453 20.15 -7.62 -38.29
C ARG A 453 20.16 -9.14 -38.26
N GLY A 454 19.00 -9.76 -38.37
CA GLY A 454 18.85 -11.22 -38.40
C GLY A 454 17.52 -11.65 -39.04
N GLY A 455 17.49 -12.87 -39.59
CA GLY A 455 16.28 -13.47 -40.16
C GLY A 455 15.26 -13.90 -39.09
N ALA A 456 14.16 -14.54 -39.50
CA ALA A 456 13.02 -14.89 -38.63
C ALA A 456 13.41 -15.65 -37.33
N ARG A 457 14.45 -16.49 -37.37
CA ARG A 457 14.97 -17.21 -36.20
C ARG A 457 15.59 -16.31 -35.13
N ALA A 458 16.30 -15.25 -35.53
CA ALA A 458 16.90 -14.29 -34.59
C ALA A 458 15.84 -13.43 -33.90
N TRP A 459 14.75 -13.12 -34.64
CA TRP A 459 13.58 -12.43 -34.10
C TRP A 459 12.81 -13.29 -33.09
N ALA A 460 12.59 -14.57 -33.41
CA ALA A 460 11.96 -15.51 -32.48
C ALA A 460 12.78 -15.69 -31.20
N ALA A 461 14.11 -15.84 -31.31
CA ALA A 461 15.01 -15.95 -30.16
C ALA A 461 14.99 -14.69 -29.27
N GLY A 462 14.97 -13.50 -29.87
CA GLY A 462 14.89 -12.25 -29.11
C GLY A 462 13.57 -12.05 -28.38
N ALA A 463 12.45 -12.44 -28.98
CA ALA A 463 11.14 -12.40 -28.34
C ALA A 463 11.05 -13.36 -27.15
N VAL A 464 11.55 -14.59 -27.30
CA VAL A 464 11.63 -15.58 -26.21
C VAL A 464 12.54 -15.08 -25.10
N PHE A 465 13.70 -14.50 -25.42
CA PHE A 465 14.60 -13.93 -24.42
C PHE A 465 13.93 -12.83 -23.59
N CYS A 466 13.21 -11.90 -24.22
CA CYS A 466 12.53 -10.82 -23.48
C CYS A 466 11.49 -11.36 -22.48
N MET A 467 10.77 -12.42 -22.88
CA MET A 467 9.75 -13.06 -22.04
C MET A 467 10.39 -13.82 -20.88
N VAL A 468 11.42 -14.63 -21.15
CA VAL A 468 12.15 -15.41 -20.14
C VAL A 468 12.92 -14.51 -19.18
N ALA A 469 13.54 -13.43 -19.67
CA ALA A 469 14.25 -12.47 -18.83
C ALA A 469 13.29 -11.72 -17.90
N GLY A 470 12.12 -11.28 -18.39
CA GLY A 470 11.10 -10.63 -17.55
C GLY A 470 10.63 -11.54 -16.40
N LEU A 471 10.40 -12.82 -16.68
CA LEU A 471 10.02 -13.82 -15.68
C LEU A 471 11.17 -14.21 -14.75
N GLY A 472 12.39 -14.38 -15.27
CA GLY A 472 13.56 -14.74 -14.49
C GLY A 472 13.98 -13.65 -13.49
N VAL A 473 13.84 -12.38 -13.87
CA VAL A 473 14.08 -11.27 -12.95
C VAL A 473 12.98 -11.18 -11.89
N TYR A 474 11.71 -11.41 -12.25
CA TYR A 474 10.64 -11.51 -11.25
C TYR A 474 10.89 -12.64 -10.25
N TRP A 475 11.32 -13.82 -10.72
CA TRP A 475 11.66 -14.93 -9.85
C TRP A 475 12.85 -14.60 -8.94
N LEU A 476 13.94 -14.04 -9.48
CA LEU A 476 15.11 -13.70 -8.68
C LEU A 476 14.80 -12.63 -7.62
N PHE A 477 14.06 -11.59 -7.97
CA PHE A 477 13.83 -10.46 -7.05
C PHE A 477 12.60 -10.65 -6.16
N GLY A 478 11.47 -11.07 -6.74
CA GLY A 478 10.22 -11.26 -6.02
C GLY A 478 10.20 -12.55 -5.20
N VAL A 479 10.79 -13.63 -5.69
CA VAL A 479 10.77 -14.94 -5.00
C VAL A 479 12.06 -15.19 -4.20
N PHE A 480 13.24 -15.04 -4.83
CA PHE A 480 14.50 -15.41 -4.19
C PHE A 480 15.05 -14.33 -3.24
N LEU A 481 15.00 -13.05 -3.63
CA LEU A 481 15.48 -11.93 -2.81
C LEU A 481 14.39 -11.27 -1.94
N ASN A 482 13.14 -11.72 -2.07
CA ASN A 482 11.98 -11.21 -1.31
C ASN A 482 11.82 -9.68 -1.37
N VAL A 483 12.16 -9.08 -2.51
CA VAL A 483 11.99 -7.64 -2.77
C VAL A 483 10.53 -7.41 -3.18
N PRO A 484 9.79 -6.49 -2.52
CA PRO A 484 8.42 -6.19 -2.88
C PRO A 484 8.36 -5.60 -4.30
N VAL A 485 7.74 -6.34 -5.23
CA VAL A 485 7.54 -5.92 -6.62
C VAL A 485 6.13 -5.35 -6.79
N ILE A 486 5.97 -4.32 -7.63
CA ILE A 486 4.64 -3.73 -7.90
C ILE A 486 3.80 -4.76 -8.68
N GLU A 487 2.81 -5.34 -8.01
CA GLU A 487 1.92 -6.35 -8.60
C GLU A 487 0.79 -5.70 -9.42
N GLY A 488 0.67 -6.14 -10.67
CA GLY A 488 -0.48 -5.87 -11.53
C GLY A 488 -1.38 -7.09 -11.71
N PRO A 489 -2.51 -6.95 -12.43
CA PRO A 489 -3.51 -8.01 -12.62
C PRO A 489 -2.96 -9.31 -13.23
N VAL A 490 -1.88 -9.22 -14.00
CA VAL A 490 -1.23 -10.35 -14.66
C VAL A 490 -0.21 -11.03 -13.74
N ASP A 491 0.33 -10.31 -12.76
CA ASP A 491 1.34 -10.82 -11.82
C ASP A 491 0.70 -11.78 -10.80
N GLU A 492 -0.55 -11.53 -10.37
CA GLU A 492 -1.33 -12.47 -9.54
C GLU A 492 -1.55 -13.83 -10.25
N PHE A 493 -1.81 -13.81 -11.57
CA PHE A 493 -1.98 -15.03 -12.37
C PHE A 493 -0.68 -15.83 -12.52
N ILE A 494 0.44 -15.13 -12.74
CA ILE A 494 1.76 -15.76 -12.87
C ILE A 494 2.23 -16.37 -11.55
N ARG A 495 1.98 -15.68 -10.43
CA ARG A 495 2.28 -16.20 -9.08
C ARG A 495 1.49 -17.48 -8.78
N GLY A 496 0.21 -17.54 -9.19
CA GLY A 496 -0.58 -18.78 -9.11
C GLY A 496 -0.06 -19.92 -9.97
N LEU A 497 0.63 -19.63 -11.09
CA LEU A 497 1.24 -20.63 -11.98
C LEU A 497 2.61 -21.11 -11.52
N LEU A 498 3.39 -20.26 -10.86
CA LEU A 498 4.76 -20.57 -10.42
C LEU A 498 4.83 -21.23 -9.04
N GLY A 499 3.69 -21.43 -8.37
CA GLY A 499 3.57 -22.07 -7.06
C GLY A 499 3.70 -21.07 -5.91
N GLY A 500 2.81 -21.22 -4.92
CA GLY A 500 2.72 -20.38 -3.72
C GLY A 500 3.98 -20.37 -2.86
#